data_AF-A0AA51X7V0-F1
#
_entry.id   AF-A0AA51X7V0-F1
#
_cell.length_a   1.000
_cell.length_b   1.000
_cell.length_c   1.000
_cell.angle_alpha   90.00
_cell.angle_beta   90.00
_cell.angle_gamma   90.00
#
_symmetry.space_group_name_H-M   'P 1'
#
loop_
_entity.id
_entity.type
_entity.pdbx_description
1 polymer ?
#
loop_
_entity_poly.entity_id
_entity_poly.type
_entity_poly.pdbx_seq_one_letter_code
_entity_poly.pdbx_strand_id
1 'polypeptide(L)'
;MTRLLIVAVVSLLAFFPAFVIAFEVFGLNEDYSALLAIAVSWCLLPWYWLKKWSGKPDILTLQISQDDPVMRESEILAKQNLSRFIQGVKDSKDEASVRFHYQFGDDDSEVLWGPVHKIEDNTVYTSVDDYAETTQQIVRLRQKIALDDVLDWVLTDEKGKSQGGYSMLATAKIYQQRYGRLPKPYIDELTHYTDFSFEPLPPEKLKDSAWPMILFLLTSALLVLAFAFGQPGSIVENRKEALSKVRQVVTFNQQGLFDDFDYQQGFGQAAVYPNWQDAIFIDGQIDNPNFTLYSQKELAQLLENKAFVKLDDYFSRMHGLYLEKRLPEWGFNKLLWRLGFESSLKLDAINTWQAATGSEYAYLAEALTLQEIAWDIRGSKGVRNTSNAQLGDFKQIMMRSKEPALTALNLNLKIPLSYEALFAVRFADKDSDELVYQWLTKLEENLPQAFYPRARLMLIYSPRWGGSVEKIRALALRAQSFIEANSELRCLLGYEWYTRARNLSERGYHREAIAVMQKALFHGRRNDWLNRYGYDLYQVERYDEARKVFKESLAIVPTNQYAQRMYTKLQ
;
A
#
# COMPACT_ATOMS: atom_id res chain seq x y z
N MET A 1 8.20 0.71 -15.50
CA MET A 1 9.14 1.80 -15.87
C MET A 1 9.70 1.67 -17.28
N THR A 2 10.25 0.52 -17.71
CA THR A 2 10.90 0.37 -19.03
C THR A 2 10.04 0.79 -20.23
N ARG A 3 8.72 0.51 -20.21
CA ARG A 3 7.81 0.94 -21.29
C ARG A 3 7.67 2.47 -21.39
N LEU A 4 7.49 3.15 -20.26
CA LEU A 4 7.38 4.61 -20.22
C LEU A 4 8.67 5.26 -20.72
N LEU A 5 9.82 4.71 -20.34
CA LEU A 5 11.12 5.16 -20.85
C LEU A 5 11.22 5.00 -22.37
N ILE A 6 10.82 3.85 -22.92
CA ILE A 6 10.87 3.63 -24.37
C ILE A 6 9.91 4.58 -25.10
N VAL A 7 8.68 4.77 -24.60
CA VAL A 7 7.73 5.73 -25.18
C VAL A 7 8.31 7.14 -25.15
N ALA A 8 8.92 7.56 -24.03
CA ALA A 8 9.55 8.87 -23.91
C ALA A 8 10.71 9.04 -24.90
N VAL A 9 11.59 8.04 -25.04
CA VAL A 9 12.70 8.08 -26.00
C VAL A 9 12.22 8.13 -27.44
N VAL A 10 11.23 7.31 -27.82
CA VAL A 10 10.64 7.33 -29.17
C VAL A 10 9.98 8.68 -29.46
N SER A 11 9.28 9.24 -28.48
CA SER A 11 8.62 10.55 -28.57
C SER A 11 9.64 11.68 -28.75
N LEU A 12 10.75 11.63 -28.01
CA LEU A 12 11.85 12.59 -28.15
C LEU A 12 12.50 12.50 -29.53
N LEU A 13 12.80 11.28 -29.99
CA LEU A 13 13.43 11.05 -31.30
C LEU A 13 12.51 11.39 -32.48
N ALA A 14 11.19 11.32 -32.29
CA ALA A 14 10.21 11.66 -33.32
C ALA A 14 10.04 13.18 -33.54
N PHE A 15 10.55 14.02 -32.64
CA PHE A 15 10.42 15.48 -32.76
C PHE A 15 11.09 16.02 -34.04
N PHE A 16 12.35 15.69 -34.29
CA PHE A 16 13.09 16.21 -35.44
C PHE A 16 12.49 15.80 -36.79
N PRO A 17 12.15 14.52 -37.02
CA PRO A 17 11.43 14.12 -38.24
C PRO A 17 10.10 14.85 -38.41
N ALA A 18 9.32 15.01 -37.34
CA ALA A 18 8.05 15.73 -37.40
C ALA A 18 8.25 17.22 -37.75
N PHE A 19 9.28 17.85 -37.19
CA PHE A 19 9.64 19.24 -37.50
C PHE A 19 10.05 19.41 -38.95
N VAL A 20 10.95 18.56 -39.48
CA VAL A 20 11.41 18.65 -40.88
C VAL A 20 10.25 18.43 -41.84
N ILE A 21 9.35 17.48 -41.57
CA ILE A 21 8.15 17.29 -42.39
C ILE A 21 7.24 18.53 -42.34
N ALA A 22 7.02 19.10 -41.16
CA ALA A 22 6.23 20.32 -40.99
C ALA A 22 6.79 21.52 -41.78
N PHE A 23 8.11 21.70 -41.72
CA PHE A 23 8.80 22.82 -42.36
C PHE A 23 8.94 22.63 -43.87
N GLU A 24 9.58 21.53 -44.30
CA GLU A 24 9.95 21.31 -45.70
C GLU A 24 8.77 20.83 -46.57
N VAL A 25 7.88 20.00 -46.03
CA VAL A 25 6.79 19.38 -46.82
C VAL A 25 5.53 20.23 -46.77
N PHE A 26 5.18 20.75 -45.60
CA PHE A 26 3.97 21.56 -45.44
C PHE A 26 4.23 23.08 -45.59
N GLY A 27 5.49 23.51 -45.70
CA GLY A 27 5.84 24.92 -45.90
C GLY A 27 5.49 25.82 -44.71
N LEU A 28 5.39 25.25 -43.51
CA LEU A 28 5.12 26.02 -42.29
C LEU A 28 6.38 26.82 -41.90
N ASN A 29 6.20 27.97 -41.26
CA ASN A 29 7.34 28.67 -40.67
C ASN A 29 7.92 27.88 -39.47
N GLU A 30 9.06 28.33 -38.94
CA GLU A 30 9.75 27.64 -37.84
C GLU A 30 8.88 27.45 -36.60
N ASP A 31 8.14 28.49 -36.20
CA ASP A 31 7.29 28.47 -35.00
C ASP A 31 6.15 27.46 -35.12
N TYR A 32 5.41 27.49 -36.24
CA TYR A 32 4.30 26.56 -36.48
C TYR A 32 4.81 25.13 -36.70
N SER A 33 6.00 24.97 -37.29
CA SER A 33 6.64 23.66 -37.45
C SER A 33 7.03 23.05 -36.10
N ALA A 34 7.57 23.86 -35.17
CA ALA A 34 7.91 23.43 -33.82
C ALA A 34 6.66 23.02 -33.04
N LEU A 35 5.60 23.83 -33.08
CA LEU A 35 4.33 23.52 -32.40
C LEU A 35 3.71 22.22 -32.92
N LEU A 36 3.66 22.02 -34.23
CA LEU A 36 3.15 20.78 -34.82
C LEU A 36 4.01 19.57 -34.44
N ALA A 37 5.33 19.72 -34.43
CA ALA A 37 6.26 18.67 -34.01
C ALA A 37 6.06 18.27 -32.54
N ILE A 38 5.86 19.23 -31.62
CA ILE A 38 5.54 18.93 -30.22
C ILE A 38 4.21 18.18 -30.13
N ALA A 39 3.16 18.68 -30.78
CA ALA A 39 1.83 18.07 -30.71
C ALA A 39 1.83 16.60 -31.19
N VAL A 40 2.52 16.33 -32.31
CA VAL A 40 2.63 14.97 -32.84
C VAL A 40 3.53 14.11 -31.96
N SER A 41 4.74 14.56 -31.67
CA SER A 41 5.77 13.72 -31.05
C SER A 41 5.58 13.56 -29.55
N TRP A 42 5.04 14.54 -28.83
CA TRP A 42 4.92 14.54 -27.36
C TRP A 42 3.49 14.38 -26.85
N CYS A 43 2.47 14.45 -27.71
CA CYS A 43 1.08 14.18 -27.31
C CYS A 43 0.51 12.98 -28.05
N LEU A 44 0.38 13.06 -29.38
CA LEU A 44 -0.33 12.05 -30.16
C LEU A 44 0.41 10.71 -30.19
N LEU A 45 1.73 10.74 -30.38
CA LEU A 45 2.55 9.54 -30.46
C LEU A 45 2.59 8.79 -29.12
N PRO A 46 2.93 9.40 -27.96
CA PRO A 46 2.84 8.72 -26.67
C PRO A 46 1.44 8.19 -26.37
N TRP A 47 0.39 8.97 -26.63
CA TRP A 47 -1.00 8.53 -26.42
C TRP A 47 -1.32 7.28 -27.25
N TYR A 48 -0.96 7.30 -28.55
CA TYR A 48 -1.15 6.16 -29.44
C TYR A 48 -0.37 4.92 -28.95
N TRP A 49 0.89 5.10 -28.56
CA TRP A 49 1.72 4.00 -28.06
C TRP A 49 1.25 3.48 -26.71
N LEU A 50 0.85 4.33 -25.78
CA LEU A 50 0.34 3.87 -24.49
C LEU A 50 -0.98 3.12 -24.64
N LYS A 51 -1.84 3.56 -25.58
CA LYS A 51 -3.09 2.85 -25.91
C LYS A 51 -2.83 1.52 -26.62
N LYS A 52 -1.90 1.46 -27.57
CA LYS A 52 -1.57 0.24 -28.33
C LYS A 52 -0.68 -0.73 -27.54
N TRP A 53 0.14 -0.21 -26.64
CA TRP A 53 1.07 -0.93 -25.79
C TRP A 53 0.57 -1.06 -24.34
N SER A 54 -0.75 -0.95 -24.14
CA SER A 54 -1.37 -1.35 -22.89
C SER A 54 -0.93 -2.79 -22.61
N GLY A 55 -0.26 -3.00 -21.49
CA GLY A 55 0.15 -4.35 -21.09
C GLY A 55 -1.08 -5.24 -21.10
N LYS A 56 -0.96 -6.40 -21.74
CA LYS A 56 -1.95 -7.44 -21.50
C LYS A 56 -1.95 -7.71 -19.98
N PRO A 57 -3.13 -7.87 -19.36
CA PRO A 57 -3.21 -8.15 -17.94
C PRO A 57 -2.44 -9.44 -17.63
N ASP A 58 -2.01 -9.58 -16.39
CA ASP A 58 -1.52 -10.87 -15.94
C ASP A 58 -2.65 -11.90 -16.09
N ILE A 59 -2.34 -13.09 -16.60
CA ILE A 59 -3.34 -14.15 -16.75
C ILE A 59 -3.90 -14.59 -15.40
N LEU A 60 -3.08 -14.49 -14.34
CA LEU A 60 -3.50 -14.81 -12.97
C LEU A 60 -4.47 -13.79 -12.37
N THR A 61 -4.53 -12.58 -12.93
CA THR A 61 -5.46 -11.53 -12.49
C THR A 61 -6.64 -11.35 -13.46
N LEU A 62 -6.72 -12.18 -14.49
CA LEU A 62 -7.78 -12.11 -15.47
C LEU A 62 -9.12 -12.46 -14.80
N GLN A 63 -10.02 -11.49 -14.74
CA GLN A 63 -11.39 -11.70 -14.30
C GLN A 63 -12.14 -12.47 -15.40
N ILE A 64 -12.40 -13.75 -15.14
CA ILE A 64 -13.18 -14.65 -15.98
C ILE A 64 -14.52 -14.87 -15.30
N SER A 65 -15.60 -14.59 -16.01
CA SER A 65 -16.94 -14.92 -15.54
C SER A 65 -17.08 -16.44 -15.45
N GLN A 66 -17.68 -16.93 -14.36
CA GLN A 66 -18.04 -18.35 -14.23
C GLN A 66 -19.06 -18.78 -15.29
N ASP A 67 -19.77 -17.82 -15.88
CA ASP A 67 -20.73 -18.06 -16.95
C ASP A 67 -20.10 -18.08 -18.35
N ASP A 68 -18.77 -17.89 -18.45
CA ASP A 68 -18.06 -17.99 -19.73
C ASP A 68 -18.25 -19.40 -20.32
N PRO A 69 -18.74 -19.54 -21.57
CA PRO A 69 -19.00 -20.84 -22.16
C PRO A 69 -17.79 -21.77 -22.16
N VAL A 70 -16.59 -21.22 -22.36
CA VAL A 70 -15.33 -21.99 -22.38
C VAL A 70 -15.00 -22.49 -20.97
N MET A 71 -15.30 -21.70 -19.94
CA MET A 71 -15.12 -22.12 -18.55
C MET A 71 -16.10 -23.24 -18.17
N ARG A 72 -17.40 -23.08 -18.49
CA ARG A 72 -18.42 -24.10 -18.23
C ARG A 72 -18.13 -25.43 -18.94
N GLU A 73 -17.70 -25.36 -20.20
CA GLU A 73 -17.28 -26.56 -20.94
C GLU A 73 -16.13 -27.28 -20.24
N SER A 74 -15.16 -26.52 -19.72
CA SER A 74 -14.02 -27.11 -19.01
C SER A 74 -14.40 -27.76 -17.68
N GLU A 75 -15.34 -27.17 -16.93
CA GLU A 75 -15.87 -27.77 -15.69
C GLU A 75 -16.68 -29.05 -15.98
N ILE A 76 -17.45 -29.09 -17.08
CA ILE A 76 -18.12 -30.32 -17.52
C ILE A 76 -17.10 -31.41 -17.85
N LEU A 77 -16.04 -31.08 -18.60
CA LEU A 77 -14.97 -32.02 -18.93
C LEU A 77 -14.25 -32.52 -17.67
N ALA A 78 -13.99 -31.64 -16.70
CA ALA A 78 -13.41 -32.01 -15.42
C ALA A 78 -14.27 -33.03 -14.68
N LYS A 79 -15.59 -32.79 -14.61
CA LYS A 79 -16.56 -33.69 -13.97
C LYS A 79 -16.67 -35.04 -14.67
N GLN A 80 -16.66 -35.06 -16.00
CA GLN A 80 -16.67 -36.31 -16.78
C GLN A 80 -15.44 -37.19 -16.51
N ASN A 81 -14.31 -36.58 -16.18
CA ASN A 81 -13.05 -37.28 -15.93
C ASN A 81 -12.73 -37.45 -14.43
N LEU A 82 -13.68 -37.14 -13.54
CA LEU A 82 -13.48 -37.15 -12.08
C LEU A 82 -13.15 -38.54 -11.51
N SER A 83 -13.63 -39.61 -12.13
CA SER A 83 -13.31 -40.99 -11.71
C SER A 83 -11.81 -41.29 -11.76
N ARG A 84 -11.09 -40.75 -12.74
CA ARG A 84 -9.64 -40.87 -12.87
C ARG A 84 -8.92 -40.10 -11.76
N PHE A 85 -9.40 -38.90 -11.42
CA PHE A 85 -8.90 -38.13 -10.29
C PHE A 85 -9.01 -38.92 -8.98
N ILE A 86 -10.18 -39.50 -8.70
CA ILE A 86 -10.40 -40.31 -7.50
C ILE A 86 -9.42 -41.49 -7.45
N GLN A 87 -9.20 -42.16 -8.58
CA GLN A 87 -8.27 -43.28 -8.66
C GLN A 87 -6.82 -42.84 -8.41
N GLY A 88 -6.37 -41.73 -9.01
CA GLY A 88 -5.02 -41.22 -8.79
C GLY A 88 -4.74 -40.83 -7.34
N VAL A 89 -5.71 -40.20 -6.65
CA VAL A 89 -5.59 -39.91 -5.21
C VAL A 89 -5.49 -41.19 -4.38
N LYS A 90 -6.27 -42.24 -4.70
CA LYS A 90 -6.21 -43.53 -3.99
C LYS A 90 -4.88 -44.23 -4.17
N ASP A 91 -4.29 -44.13 -5.36
CA ASP A 91 -3.02 -44.78 -5.67
C ASP A 91 -1.80 -44.10 -5.00
N SER A 92 -1.99 -42.90 -4.42
CA SER A 92 -0.98 -42.14 -3.63
C SER A 92 0.32 -41.82 -4.36
N LYS A 93 0.30 -41.85 -5.70
CA LYS A 93 1.49 -41.62 -6.55
C LYS A 93 1.61 -40.19 -7.06
N ASP A 94 0.55 -39.41 -6.97
CA ASP A 94 0.45 -38.11 -7.62
C ASP A 94 0.15 -37.00 -6.59
N GLU A 95 0.72 -35.82 -6.81
CA GLU A 95 0.30 -34.61 -6.12
C GLU A 95 -1.07 -34.18 -6.66
N ALA A 96 -2.06 -34.09 -5.77
CA ALA A 96 -3.45 -33.83 -6.15
C ALA A 96 -3.91 -32.46 -5.66
N SER A 97 -4.65 -31.73 -6.49
CA SER A 97 -5.31 -30.46 -6.13
C SER A 97 -6.72 -30.40 -6.71
N VAL A 98 -7.62 -29.69 -6.04
CA VAL A 98 -9.00 -29.44 -6.50
C VAL A 98 -9.31 -27.96 -6.51
N ARG A 99 -10.20 -27.57 -7.44
CA ARG A 99 -10.79 -26.24 -7.55
C ARG A 99 -12.24 -26.30 -7.06
N PHE A 100 -12.64 -25.41 -6.16
CA PHE A 100 -13.97 -25.44 -5.53
C PHE A 100 -14.41 -24.04 -5.07
N HIS A 101 -15.71 -23.89 -4.79
CA HIS A 101 -16.25 -22.69 -4.16
C HIS A 101 -15.96 -22.68 -2.66
N TYR A 102 -15.37 -21.59 -2.20
CA TYR A 102 -15.12 -21.32 -0.78
C TYR A 102 -15.97 -20.13 -0.33
N GLN A 103 -16.79 -20.34 0.70
CA GLN A 103 -17.63 -19.29 1.28
C GLN A 103 -16.85 -18.50 2.33
N PHE A 104 -16.65 -17.20 2.07
CA PHE A 104 -16.11 -16.22 3.00
C PHE A 104 -17.26 -15.50 3.71
N GLY A 105 -17.81 -16.14 4.76
CA GLY A 105 -18.98 -15.61 5.47
C GLY A 105 -20.29 -15.84 4.70
N ASP A 106 -21.29 -15.02 4.98
CA ASP A 106 -22.68 -15.32 4.57
C ASP A 106 -22.97 -15.01 3.09
N ASP A 107 -22.27 -14.06 2.45
CA ASP A 107 -22.65 -13.55 1.11
C ASP A 107 -21.52 -13.61 0.04
N ASP A 108 -20.26 -13.82 0.42
CA ASP A 108 -19.14 -13.79 -0.53
C ASP A 108 -18.62 -15.22 -0.76
N SER A 109 -18.62 -15.69 -2.02
CA SER A 109 -17.96 -16.95 -2.41
C SER A 109 -16.83 -16.67 -3.41
N GLU A 110 -15.65 -17.24 -3.18
CA GLU A 110 -14.53 -17.21 -4.13
C GLU A 110 -14.22 -18.62 -4.62
N VAL A 111 -13.60 -18.73 -5.79
CA VAL A 111 -13.15 -20.03 -6.33
C VAL A 111 -11.67 -20.18 -6.03
N LEU A 112 -11.32 -21.21 -5.26
CA LEU A 112 -9.95 -21.45 -4.81
C LEU A 112 -9.44 -22.79 -5.31
N TRP A 113 -8.12 -22.90 -5.39
CA TRP A 113 -7.40 -24.16 -5.54
C TRP A 113 -6.86 -24.61 -4.18
N GLY A 114 -6.95 -25.89 -3.86
CA GLY A 114 -6.39 -26.46 -2.64
C GLY A 114 -5.80 -27.85 -2.87
N PRO A 115 -4.64 -28.19 -2.27
CA PRO A 115 -4.09 -29.54 -2.32
C PRO A 115 -5.02 -30.54 -1.61
N VAL A 116 -5.09 -31.75 -2.15
CA VAL A 116 -5.97 -32.82 -1.68
C VAL A 116 -5.15 -33.76 -0.79
N HIS A 117 -5.70 -34.09 0.37
CA HIS A 117 -5.06 -34.98 1.34
C HIS A 117 -5.60 -36.40 1.25
N LYS A 118 -6.92 -36.55 1.05
CA LYS A 118 -7.59 -37.84 0.89
C LYS A 118 -9.01 -37.65 0.37
N ILE A 119 -9.59 -38.73 -0.14
CA ILE A 119 -11.00 -38.82 -0.52
C ILE A 119 -11.64 -39.98 0.23
N GLU A 120 -12.70 -39.71 1.00
CA GLU A 120 -13.47 -40.71 1.74
C GLU A 120 -14.96 -40.36 1.64
N ASP A 121 -15.83 -41.36 1.48
CA ASP A 121 -17.29 -41.20 1.52
C ASP A 121 -17.82 -40.03 0.66
N ASN A 122 -17.42 -39.98 -0.61
CA ASN A 122 -17.78 -38.90 -1.55
C ASN A 122 -17.38 -37.49 -1.10
N THR A 123 -16.37 -37.38 -0.22
CA THR A 123 -15.86 -36.12 0.33
C THR A 123 -14.37 -35.98 0.06
N VAL A 124 -13.98 -34.85 -0.51
CA VAL A 124 -12.59 -34.45 -0.70
C VAL A 124 -12.12 -33.67 0.53
N TYR A 125 -11.04 -34.13 1.15
CA TYR A 125 -10.36 -33.41 2.22
C TYR A 125 -9.23 -32.61 1.60
N THR A 126 -9.36 -31.30 1.61
CA THR A 126 -8.38 -30.37 1.01
C THR A 126 -7.93 -29.35 2.04
N SER A 127 -6.73 -28.78 1.89
CA SER A 127 -6.39 -27.57 2.62
C SER A 127 -6.51 -26.36 1.71
N VAL A 128 -7.10 -25.29 2.21
CA VAL A 128 -6.90 -23.98 1.61
C VAL A 128 -5.65 -23.42 2.25
N ASP A 129 -4.67 -23.04 1.43
CA ASP A 129 -3.61 -22.16 1.88
C ASP A 129 -4.27 -20.80 2.08
N ASP A 130 -4.83 -20.60 3.28
CA ASP A 130 -5.20 -19.28 3.72
C ASP A 130 -3.88 -18.52 3.86
N TYR A 131 -3.61 -17.65 2.90
CA TYR A 131 -2.55 -16.65 3.00
C TYR A 131 -2.96 -15.61 4.06
N ALA A 132 -3.28 -16.05 5.27
CA ALA A 132 -3.09 -15.25 6.46
C ALA A 132 -1.60 -14.88 6.46
N GLU A 133 -1.29 -13.65 6.04
CA GLU A 133 0.05 -13.12 5.73
C GLU A 133 1.05 -13.14 6.91
N THR A 134 0.81 -13.93 7.97
CA THR A 134 1.27 -13.58 9.32
C THR A 134 2.17 -14.56 10.02
N THR A 135 2.34 -15.78 9.54
CA THR A 135 3.30 -16.72 10.14
C THR A 135 3.87 -17.64 9.08
N GLN A 136 5.17 -17.94 9.16
CA GLN A 136 5.80 -19.02 8.39
C GLN A 136 5.19 -20.42 8.67
N GLN A 137 4.17 -20.51 9.53
CA GLN A 137 3.23 -21.63 9.55
C GLN A 137 2.00 -21.25 8.73
N ILE A 138 1.92 -21.82 7.53
CA ILE A 138 0.69 -21.88 6.75
C ILE A 138 -0.32 -22.66 7.61
N VAL A 139 -1.28 -21.98 8.23
CA VAL A 139 -2.39 -22.65 8.90
C VAL A 139 -3.28 -23.20 7.80
N ARG A 140 -3.02 -24.46 7.45
CA ARG A 140 -3.81 -25.20 6.46
C ARG A 140 -5.18 -25.52 7.05
N LEU A 141 -6.15 -24.65 6.80
CA LEU A 141 -7.54 -24.92 7.14
C LEU A 141 -8.01 -26.10 6.30
N ARG A 142 -8.25 -27.24 6.97
CA ARG A 142 -8.80 -28.43 6.32
C ARG A 142 -10.27 -28.20 6.01
N GLN A 143 -10.60 -28.21 4.73
CA GLN A 143 -11.95 -28.16 4.20
C GLN A 143 -12.42 -29.54 3.79
N LYS A 144 -13.73 -29.76 3.96
CA LYS A 144 -14.44 -30.95 3.49
C LYS A 144 -15.35 -30.50 2.35
N ILE A 145 -15.06 -30.94 1.15
CA ILE A 145 -15.78 -30.55 -0.06
C ILE A 145 -16.49 -31.79 -0.61
N ALA A 146 -17.79 -31.71 -0.89
CA ALA A 146 -18.48 -32.83 -1.54
C ALA A 146 -17.89 -33.02 -2.94
N LEU A 147 -17.77 -34.27 -3.39
CA LEU A 147 -17.15 -34.56 -4.69
C LEU A 147 -17.88 -33.87 -5.86
N ASP A 148 -19.21 -33.69 -5.72
CA ASP A 148 -20.06 -33.02 -6.71
C ASP A 148 -19.82 -31.50 -6.80
N ASP A 149 -19.26 -30.91 -5.73
CA ASP A 149 -18.91 -29.48 -5.63
C ASP A 149 -17.50 -29.18 -6.18
N VAL A 150 -16.74 -30.20 -6.57
CA VAL A 150 -15.46 -30.03 -7.26
C VAL A 150 -15.72 -29.47 -8.67
N LEU A 151 -15.13 -28.31 -8.95
CA LEU A 151 -15.26 -27.62 -10.24
C LEU A 151 -14.21 -28.10 -11.25
N ASP A 152 -12.98 -28.33 -10.77
CA ASP A 152 -11.85 -28.82 -11.56
C ASP A 152 -10.85 -29.51 -10.63
N TRP A 153 -9.89 -30.23 -11.20
CA TRP A 153 -8.89 -30.98 -10.45
C TRP A 153 -7.58 -31.10 -11.22
N VAL A 154 -6.48 -31.30 -10.53
CA VAL A 154 -5.15 -31.58 -11.12
C VAL A 154 -4.53 -32.77 -10.39
N LEU A 155 -3.95 -33.70 -11.15
CA LEU A 155 -3.03 -34.72 -10.66
C LEU A 155 -1.67 -34.50 -11.32
N THR A 156 -0.60 -34.42 -10.55
CA THR A 156 0.76 -34.26 -11.07
C THR A 156 1.61 -35.45 -10.65
N ASP A 157 2.17 -36.15 -11.63
CA ASP A 157 3.04 -37.30 -11.39
C ASP A 157 4.44 -36.89 -10.90
N GLU A 158 5.24 -37.87 -10.47
CA GLU A 158 6.63 -37.67 -10.01
C GLU A 158 7.54 -37.02 -11.07
N LYS A 159 7.16 -37.03 -12.36
CA LYS A 159 7.91 -36.42 -13.46
C LYS A 159 7.43 -35.01 -13.78
N GLY A 160 6.48 -34.46 -13.02
CA GLY A 160 5.90 -33.15 -13.24
C GLY A 160 5.00 -33.09 -14.47
N LYS A 161 4.38 -34.21 -14.86
CA LYS A 161 3.31 -34.25 -15.86
C LYS A 161 1.96 -34.25 -15.17
N SER A 162 1.09 -33.36 -15.65
CA SER A 162 -0.21 -33.11 -15.04
C SER A 162 -1.35 -33.69 -15.88
N GLN A 163 -2.37 -34.18 -15.20
CA GLN A 163 -3.68 -34.53 -15.73
C GLN A 163 -4.72 -33.59 -15.09
N GLY A 164 -5.84 -33.36 -15.75
CA GLY A 164 -6.84 -32.38 -15.33
C GLY A 164 -6.44 -30.95 -15.70
N GLY A 165 -6.77 -29.97 -14.86
CA GLY A 165 -6.46 -28.55 -15.05
C GLY A 165 -7.22 -27.93 -16.22
N TYR A 166 -8.44 -28.42 -16.50
CA TYR A 166 -9.22 -27.99 -17.65
C TYR A 166 -9.56 -26.50 -17.59
N SER A 167 -9.73 -25.93 -16.39
CA SER A 167 -9.98 -24.50 -16.18
C SER A 167 -8.73 -23.64 -16.46
N MET A 168 -7.52 -24.18 -16.33
CA MET A 168 -6.29 -23.50 -16.78
C MET A 168 -6.24 -23.42 -18.30
N LEU A 169 -6.62 -24.51 -19.00
CA LEU A 169 -6.79 -24.49 -20.45
C LEU A 169 -7.87 -23.50 -20.89
N ALA A 170 -9.01 -23.46 -20.20
CA ALA A 170 -10.07 -22.49 -20.48
C ALA A 170 -9.57 -21.06 -20.31
N THR A 171 -8.86 -20.80 -19.21
CA THR A 171 -8.22 -19.49 -18.93
C THR A 171 -7.26 -19.09 -20.05
N ALA A 172 -6.44 -20.03 -20.54
CA ALA A 172 -5.54 -19.82 -21.68
C ALA A 172 -6.30 -19.46 -22.97
N LYS A 173 -7.35 -20.23 -23.29
CA LYS A 173 -8.19 -20.02 -24.48
C LYS A 173 -8.89 -18.67 -24.42
N ILE A 174 -9.50 -18.32 -23.29
CA ILE A 174 -10.18 -17.02 -23.09
C ILE A 174 -9.15 -15.88 -23.21
N TYR A 175 -7.98 -16.02 -22.58
CA TYR A 175 -6.92 -15.03 -22.69
C TYR A 175 -6.46 -14.87 -24.14
N GLN A 176 -6.28 -15.97 -24.87
CA GLN A 176 -5.89 -15.94 -26.27
C GLN A 176 -6.98 -15.34 -27.18
N GLN A 177 -8.26 -15.60 -26.92
CA GLN A 177 -9.37 -14.96 -27.63
C GLN A 177 -9.41 -13.45 -27.39
N ARG A 178 -9.19 -13.00 -26.14
CA ARG A 178 -9.25 -11.58 -25.77
C ARG A 178 -8.00 -10.79 -26.18
N TYR A 179 -6.82 -11.41 -26.13
CA TYR A 179 -5.53 -10.72 -26.26
C TYR A 179 -4.61 -11.29 -27.36
N GLY A 180 -5.07 -12.28 -28.13
CA GLY A 180 -4.41 -12.85 -29.31
C GLY A 180 -3.27 -13.85 -29.03
N ARG A 181 -2.35 -13.53 -28.11
CA ARG A 181 -1.20 -14.41 -27.79
C ARG A 181 -1.00 -14.54 -26.28
N LEU A 182 -0.83 -15.79 -25.86
CA LEU A 182 -0.52 -16.20 -24.50
C LEU A 182 0.95 -15.88 -24.13
N PRO A 183 1.24 -15.45 -22.88
CA PRO A 183 2.62 -15.29 -22.42
C PRO A 183 3.39 -16.61 -22.50
N LYS A 184 4.66 -16.56 -22.92
CA LYS A 184 5.50 -17.75 -23.07
C LYS A 184 5.56 -18.63 -21.80
N PRO A 185 5.76 -18.07 -20.58
CA PRO A 185 5.80 -18.89 -19.37
C PRO A 185 4.55 -19.77 -19.18
N TYR A 186 3.38 -19.25 -19.58
CA TYR A 186 2.12 -19.99 -19.47
C TYR A 186 1.94 -21.03 -20.57
N ILE A 187 2.49 -20.77 -21.78
CA ILE A 187 2.56 -21.80 -22.82
C ILE A 187 3.43 -22.95 -22.33
N ASP A 188 4.61 -22.64 -21.77
CA ASP A 188 5.54 -23.62 -21.25
C ASP A 188 4.87 -24.45 -20.12
N GLU A 189 4.14 -23.81 -19.21
CA GLU A 189 3.34 -24.46 -18.16
C GLU A 189 2.29 -25.43 -18.73
N LEU A 190 1.55 -25.03 -19.76
CA LEU A 190 0.54 -25.89 -20.40
C LEU A 190 1.14 -27.14 -21.07
N THR A 191 2.44 -27.16 -21.41
CA THR A 191 3.09 -28.36 -21.98
C THR A 191 3.29 -29.49 -20.97
N HIS A 192 3.07 -29.22 -19.68
CA HIS A 192 3.09 -30.23 -18.64
C HIS A 192 1.79 -31.05 -18.60
N TYR A 193 0.70 -30.54 -19.16
CA TYR A 193 -0.59 -31.23 -19.18
C TYR A 193 -0.67 -32.29 -20.28
N THR A 194 -1.23 -33.45 -19.93
CA THR A 194 -1.28 -34.63 -20.81
C THR A 194 -2.65 -34.90 -21.42
N ASP A 195 -3.71 -34.34 -20.83
CA ASP A 195 -5.10 -34.55 -21.27
C ASP A 195 -5.50 -33.71 -22.48
N PHE A 196 -4.71 -32.68 -22.76
CA PHE A 196 -4.95 -31.78 -23.87
C PHE A 196 -3.62 -31.29 -24.43
N SER A 197 -3.59 -31.08 -25.73
CA SER A 197 -2.58 -30.23 -26.36
C SER A 197 -3.11 -28.81 -26.43
N PHE A 198 -2.28 -27.86 -26.02
CA PHE A 198 -2.52 -26.45 -26.33
C PHE A 198 -1.74 -26.10 -27.59
N GLU A 199 -2.45 -25.97 -28.71
CA GLU A 199 -1.88 -25.38 -29.91
C GLU A 199 -2.04 -23.87 -29.81
N PRO A 200 -0.96 -23.10 -29.56
CA PRO A 200 -1.07 -21.67 -29.65
C PRO A 200 -1.53 -21.33 -31.06
N LEU A 201 -2.55 -20.47 -31.19
CA LEU A 201 -2.91 -19.90 -32.50
C LEU A 201 -1.62 -19.59 -33.27
N PRO A 202 -1.53 -20.02 -34.54
CA PRO A 202 -0.38 -19.72 -35.35
C PRO A 202 -0.13 -18.22 -35.25
N PRO A 203 1.11 -17.75 -35.32
CA PRO A 203 1.37 -16.32 -35.41
C PRO A 203 0.76 -15.84 -36.73
N GLU A 204 -0.55 -15.59 -36.75
CA GLU A 204 -1.23 -14.88 -37.80
C GLU A 204 -0.42 -13.61 -37.97
N LYS A 205 0.08 -13.47 -39.21
CA LYS A 205 1.10 -12.52 -39.63
C LYS A 205 1.07 -11.30 -38.74
N LEU A 206 2.18 -11.07 -38.03
CA LEU A 206 2.55 -9.88 -37.25
C LEU A 206 2.43 -8.57 -38.07
N LYS A 207 1.28 -8.30 -38.68
CA LYS A 207 0.89 -7.04 -39.31
C LYS A 207 0.66 -5.97 -38.25
N ASP A 208 0.40 -6.36 -37.00
CA ASP A 208 0.25 -5.44 -35.87
C ASP A 208 1.48 -5.30 -34.97
N SER A 209 2.58 -6.02 -35.25
CA SER A 209 3.82 -5.75 -34.54
C SER A 209 4.28 -4.36 -34.94
N ALA A 210 4.59 -3.51 -33.97
CA ALA A 210 5.01 -2.16 -34.26
C ALA A 210 6.43 -2.09 -34.88
N TRP A 211 7.07 -3.25 -35.11
CA TRP A 211 8.42 -3.37 -35.66
C TRP A 211 8.61 -2.77 -37.04
N PRO A 212 7.74 -2.97 -38.05
CA PRO A 212 7.89 -2.32 -39.36
C PRO A 212 7.79 -0.80 -39.26
N MET A 213 6.99 -0.29 -38.33
CA MET A 213 6.84 1.15 -38.09
C MET A 213 8.02 1.73 -37.30
N ILE A 214 8.57 0.99 -36.33
CA ILE A 214 9.82 1.34 -35.63
C ILE A 214 11.00 1.33 -36.62
N LEU A 215 11.08 0.31 -37.49
CA LEU A 215 12.08 0.26 -38.55
C LEU A 215 11.93 1.43 -39.52
N PHE A 216 10.69 1.78 -39.89
CA PHE A 216 10.39 2.93 -40.75
C PHE A 216 10.79 4.26 -40.09
N LEU A 217 10.49 4.47 -38.81
CA LEU A 217 10.88 5.66 -38.07
C LEU A 217 12.40 5.76 -37.89
N LEU A 218 13.07 4.65 -37.60
CA LEU A 218 14.54 4.60 -37.48
C LEU A 218 15.24 4.83 -38.83
N THR A 219 14.73 4.24 -39.90
CA THR A 219 15.28 4.46 -41.25
C THR A 219 15.03 5.88 -41.74
N SER A 220 13.86 6.46 -41.44
CA SER A 220 13.55 7.87 -41.73
C SER A 220 14.46 8.82 -40.95
N ALA A 221 14.68 8.56 -39.66
CA ALA A 221 15.60 9.34 -38.83
C ALA A 221 17.06 9.25 -39.35
N LEU A 222 17.51 8.05 -39.75
CA LEU A 222 18.83 7.86 -40.34
C LEU A 222 18.97 8.55 -41.70
N LEU A 223 17.91 8.60 -42.52
CA LEU A 223 17.89 9.33 -43.79
C LEU A 223 17.94 10.85 -43.60
N VAL A 224 17.20 11.38 -42.62
CA VAL A 224 17.25 12.81 -42.25
C VAL A 224 18.64 13.18 -41.73
N LEU A 225 19.26 12.33 -40.90
CA LEU A 225 20.64 12.53 -40.45
C LEU A 225 21.63 12.45 -41.62
N ALA A 226 21.48 11.49 -42.53
CA ALA A 226 22.33 11.37 -43.72
C ALA A 226 22.21 12.59 -44.65
N PHE A 227 21.02 13.18 -44.79
CA PHE A 227 20.83 14.43 -45.55
C PHE A 227 21.40 15.65 -44.82
N ALA A 228 21.20 15.75 -43.51
CA ALA A 228 21.74 16.84 -42.69
C ALA A 228 23.28 16.86 -42.64
N PHE A 229 23.93 15.69 -42.77
CA PHE A 229 25.38 15.55 -42.72
C PHE A 229 26.04 15.23 -44.08
N GLY A 230 25.25 15.12 -45.15
CA GLY A 230 25.68 14.56 -46.44
C GLY A 230 26.07 15.55 -47.54
N GLN A 231 26.16 16.85 -47.27
CA GLN A 231 26.68 17.84 -48.25
C GLN A 231 28.12 18.26 -47.89
N PRO A 232 29.14 17.71 -48.57
CA PRO A 232 30.53 18.04 -48.31
C PRO A 232 30.89 19.31 -49.10
N GLY A 233 30.69 20.49 -48.50
CA GLY A 233 31.04 21.73 -49.20
C GLY A 233 31.24 22.99 -48.37
N SER A 234 30.52 23.22 -47.27
CA SER A 234 30.56 24.54 -46.60
C SER A 234 30.51 24.52 -45.06
N ILE A 235 30.59 23.34 -44.42
CA ILE A 235 30.34 23.20 -42.98
C ILE A 235 31.65 23.08 -42.18
N VAL A 236 32.56 24.05 -42.35
CA VAL A 236 33.69 24.20 -41.42
C VAL A 236 33.56 25.50 -40.62
N GLU A 237 33.09 26.60 -41.24
CA GLU A 237 32.88 27.87 -40.54
C GLU A 237 31.60 27.88 -39.68
N ASN A 238 30.48 27.38 -40.22
CA ASN A 238 29.22 27.29 -39.45
C ASN A 238 29.29 26.27 -38.30
N ARG A 239 30.25 25.34 -38.31
CA ARG A 239 30.40 24.33 -37.25
C ARG A 239 30.95 24.93 -35.96
N LYS A 240 31.87 25.90 -36.05
CA LYS A 240 32.39 26.62 -34.88
C LYS A 240 31.36 27.60 -34.33
N GLU A 241 30.60 28.27 -35.19
CA GLU A 241 29.57 29.21 -34.76
C GLU A 241 28.35 28.49 -34.15
N ALA A 242 27.90 27.38 -34.74
CA ALA A 242 26.83 26.55 -34.18
C ALA A 242 27.25 25.85 -32.88
N LEU A 243 28.48 25.32 -32.78
CA LEU A 243 28.99 24.76 -31.52
C LEU A 243 29.24 25.84 -30.45
N SER A 244 29.54 27.07 -30.85
CA SER A 244 29.63 28.24 -29.96
C SER A 244 28.27 28.66 -29.44
N LYS A 245 27.24 28.73 -30.30
CA LYS A 245 25.86 29.04 -29.92
C LYS A 245 25.22 27.93 -29.09
N VAL A 246 25.48 26.66 -29.41
CA VAL A 246 25.08 25.51 -28.58
C VAL A 246 25.82 25.52 -27.24
N ARG A 247 27.13 25.87 -27.19
CA ARG A 247 27.82 26.11 -25.92
C ARG A 247 27.22 27.27 -25.15
N GLN A 248 26.88 28.40 -25.77
CA GLN A 248 26.24 29.52 -25.08
C GLN A 248 24.86 29.15 -24.54
N VAL A 249 24.04 28.41 -25.27
CA VAL A 249 22.74 27.91 -24.80
C VAL A 249 22.91 26.85 -23.69
N VAL A 250 23.91 25.98 -23.79
CA VAL A 250 24.24 24.97 -22.75
C VAL A 250 24.88 25.59 -21.52
N THR A 251 25.61 26.70 -21.63
CA THR A 251 26.24 27.40 -20.49
C THR A 251 25.26 28.39 -19.84
N PHE A 252 24.35 29.00 -20.62
CA PHE A 252 23.28 29.86 -20.11
C PHE A 252 22.18 29.04 -19.38
N ASN A 253 21.96 27.78 -19.78
CA ASN A 253 21.11 26.83 -19.03
C ASN A 253 21.83 26.10 -17.88
N GLN A 254 23.13 26.30 -17.66
CA GLN A 254 23.85 25.73 -16.50
C GLN A 254 23.88 26.65 -15.28
N GLN A 255 23.42 27.90 -15.39
CA GLN A 255 23.36 28.87 -14.27
C GLN A 255 21.95 29.31 -13.87
N GLY A 256 20.90 28.67 -14.40
CA GLY A 256 19.49 29.00 -14.05
C GLY A 256 18.56 27.80 -13.93
N LEU A 257 19.09 26.57 -13.83
CA LEU A 257 18.28 25.34 -13.92
C LEU A 257 18.75 24.23 -12.95
N PHE A 258 19.16 24.64 -11.74
CA PHE A 258 19.41 23.73 -10.62
C PHE A 258 18.63 24.07 -9.34
N ASP A 259 17.59 24.91 -9.43
CA ASP A 259 16.76 25.27 -8.26
C ASP A 259 15.30 24.78 -8.32
N ASP A 260 14.89 24.00 -9.33
CA ASP A 260 13.52 23.48 -9.35
C ASP A 260 13.44 22.05 -9.90
N PHE A 261 12.71 21.21 -9.16
CA PHE A 261 12.36 19.80 -9.40
C PHE A 261 13.34 18.72 -8.95
N ASP A 262 13.55 18.64 -7.63
CA ASP A 262 13.94 17.40 -6.95
C ASP A 262 12.68 16.55 -6.62
N TYR A 263 12.18 15.78 -7.60
CA TYR A 263 11.02 14.88 -7.43
C TYR A 263 11.35 13.60 -6.61
N GLN A 264 12.53 13.55 -5.98
CA GLN A 264 12.91 12.56 -4.96
C GLN A 264 12.75 13.08 -3.52
N GLN A 265 12.51 14.39 -3.31
CA GLN A 265 12.37 14.96 -1.97
C GLN A 265 10.94 15.00 -1.41
N GLY A 266 9.92 14.62 -2.19
CA GLY A 266 8.54 14.50 -1.70
C GLY A 266 8.28 13.29 -0.78
N PHE A 267 9.19 12.31 -0.76
CA PHE A 267 9.08 11.11 0.08
C PHE A 267 10.40 10.74 0.80
N GLY A 268 11.49 11.48 0.56
CA GLY A 268 12.84 11.15 1.03
C GLY A 268 13.11 11.39 2.53
N GLN A 269 12.37 12.30 3.17
CA GLN A 269 12.41 12.50 4.63
C GLN A 269 11.04 12.30 5.31
N ALA A 270 9.95 12.25 4.55
CA ALA A 270 8.61 11.91 5.03
C ALA A 270 8.42 10.38 5.23
N ALA A 271 9.40 9.56 4.85
CA ALA A 271 9.34 8.11 5.03
C ALA A 271 9.60 7.64 6.47
N VAL A 272 10.07 8.51 7.39
CA VAL A 272 10.59 8.10 8.71
C VAL A 272 9.55 7.35 9.57
N TYR A 273 8.26 7.42 9.25
CA TYR A 273 7.21 6.70 9.97
C TYR A 273 6.22 6.05 8.99
N PRO A 274 5.56 4.93 9.36
CA PRO A 274 4.49 4.36 8.56
C PRO A 274 3.23 5.27 8.57
N ASN A 275 3.22 6.42 7.89
CA ASN A 275 2.07 7.35 7.72
C ASN A 275 1.20 7.62 8.97
N TRP A 276 1.78 7.56 10.17
CA TRP A 276 1.13 8.05 11.41
C TRP A 276 1.11 9.58 11.43
N GLN A 277 2.09 10.19 10.78
CA GLN A 277 2.31 11.63 10.77
C GLN A 277 1.16 12.38 10.08
N ASP A 278 0.74 11.98 8.87
CA ASP A 278 -0.37 12.68 8.18
C ASP A 278 -1.78 12.30 8.68
N ALA A 279 -1.91 11.19 9.41
CA ALA A 279 -3.17 10.72 9.98
C ALA A 279 -3.48 11.30 11.37
N ILE A 280 -2.46 11.79 12.09
CA ILE A 280 -2.57 12.27 13.49
C ILE A 280 -2.01 13.69 13.68
N PHE A 281 -1.14 14.20 12.79
CA PHE A 281 -0.70 15.61 12.85
C PHE A 281 -1.72 16.52 12.17
N ILE A 282 -2.69 16.87 12.98
CA ILE A 282 -3.74 17.83 12.69
C ILE A 282 -3.38 19.07 13.49
N ASP A 283 -2.87 20.13 12.87
CA ASP A 283 -2.66 21.42 13.54
C ASP A 283 -3.99 22.14 13.77
N GLY A 284 -4.92 21.43 14.40
CA GLY A 284 -6.18 21.96 14.89
C GLY A 284 -5.84 22.91 16.02
N GLN A 285 -6.06 24.19 15.79
CA GLN A 285 -6.41 25.05 16.91
C GLN A 285 -7.66 24.42 17.53
N ILE A 286 -7.53 23.95 18.76
CA ILE A 286 -8.71 23.82 19.60
C ILE A 286 -9.09 25.28 19.85
N ASP A 287 -9.95 25.83 18.99
CA ASP A 287 -10.51 27.18 19.12
C ASP A 287 -11.48 27.19 20.31
N ASN A 288 -10.94 26.91 21.49
CA ASN A 288 -11.58 27.18 22.74
C ASN A 288 -10.84 28.37 23.34
N PRO A 289 -11.42 29.58 23.33
CA PRO A 289 -10.77 30.79 23.85
C PRO A 289 -10.40 30.67 25.34
N ASN A 290 -10.83 29.61 26.02
CA ASN A 290 -10.56 29.37 27.44
C ASN A 290 -9.27 28.56 27.72
N PHE A 291 -8.55 28.07 26.70
CA PHE A 291 -7.34 27.27 26.91
C PHE A 291 -6.19 27.64 25.96
N THR A 292 -5.08 28.09 26.51
CA THR A 292 -3.82 28.28 25.79
C THR A 292 -3.13 26.94 25.63
N LEU A 293 -3.01 26.45 24.40
CA LEU A 293 -2.17 25.29 24.09
C LEU A 293 -0.73 25.75 23.89
N TYR A 294 0.21 25.18 24.65
CA TYR A 294 1.62 25.41 24.35
C TYR A 294 1.97 24.77 23.01
N SER A 295 2.68 25.52 22.18
CA SER A 295 3.40 25.01 21.02
C SER A 295 4.49 24.03 21.46
N GLN A 296 4.96 23.21 20.52
CA GLN A 296 6.06 22.28 20.77
C GLN A 296 7.33 23.01 21.26
N LYS A 297 7.64 24.18 20.67
CA LYS A 297 8.76 25.04 21.07
C LYS A 297 8.61 25.55 22.51
N GLU A 298 7.41 25.95 22.92
CA GLU A 298 7.17 26.41 24.29
C GLU A 298 7.30 25.27 25.30
N LEU A 299 6.77 24.08 24.99
CA LEU A 299 6.93 22.89 25.83
C LEU A 299 8.42 22.51 25.98
N ALA A 300 9.18 22.54 24.88
CA ALA A 300 10.62 22.34 24.89
C ALA A 300 11.35 23.37 25.77
N GLN A 301 11.01 24.65 25.64
CA GLN A 301 11.62 25.71 26.42
C GLN A 301 11.33 25.57 27.93
N LEU A 302 10.11 25.16 28.29
CA LEU A 302 9.76 24.88 29.68
C LEU A 302 10.59 23.72 30.25
N LEU A 303 10.81 22.67 29.45
CA LEU A 303 11.63 21.52 29.85
C LEU A 303 13.10 21.92 30.03
N GLU A 304 13.66 22.65 29.07
CA GLU A 304 15.05 23.14 29.10
C GLU A 304 15.31 24.11 30.25
N ASN A 305 14.35 25.00 30.53
CA ASN A 305 14.42 25.95 31.65
C ASN A 305 14.12 25.31 33.01
N LYS A 306 13.95 23.99 33.08
CA LYS A 306 13.60 23.24 34.29
C LYS A 306 12.33 23.77 34.96
N ALA A 307 11.38 24.28 34.18
CA ALA A 307 10.09 24.77 34.65
C ALA A 307 9.11 23.61 34.89
N PHE A 308 9.56 22.58 35.61
CA PHE A 308 8.91 21.28 35.71
C PHE A 308 7.51 21.35 36.34
N VAL A 309 7.32 22.12 37.41
CA VAL A 309 6.00 22.32 38.04
C VAL A 309 5.00 22.90 37.03
N LYS A 310 5.43 23.84 36.17
CA LYS A 310 4.55 24.40 35.13
C LYS A 310 4.20 23.39 34.05
N LEU A 311 5.11 22.47 33.71
CA LEU A 311 4.83 21.37 32.79
C LEU A 311 3.82 20.40 33.40
N ASP A 312 4.00 20.00 34.65
CA ASP A 312 3.08 19.11 35.35
C ASP A 312 1.69 19.72 35.49
N ASP A 313 1.59 21.00 35.88
CA ASP A 313 0.33 21.73 35.95
C ASP A 313 -0.38 21.77 34.59
N TYR A 314 0.39 21.99 33.51
CA TYR A 314 -0.15 22.02 32.16
C TYR A 314 -0.74 20.66 31.74
N PHE A 315 0.02 19.56 31.88
CA PHE A 315 -0.48 18.25 31.49
C PHE A 315 -1.61 17.76 32.40
N SER A 316 -1.53 18.05 33.70
CA SER A 316 -2.61 17.78 34.66
C SER A 316 -3.90 18.48 34.23
N ARG A 317 -3.82 19.77 33.86
CA ARG A 317 -4.98 20.53 33.37
C ARG A 317 -5.53 19.93 32.08
N MET A 318 -4.68 19.60 31.11
CA MET A 318 -5.11 19.00 29.83
C MET A 318 -5.75 17.63 30.04
N HIS A 319 -5.20 16.82 30.94
CA HIS A 319 -5.75 15.53 31.32
C HIS A 319 -7.12 15.67 31.97
N GLY A 320 -7.29 16.65 32.89
CA GLY A 320 -8.58 16.97 33.47
C GLY A 320 -9.64 17.33 32.42
N LEU A 321 -9.30 18.14 31.42
CA LEU A 321 -10.20 18.47 30.32
C LEU A 321 -10.60 17.26 29.48
N TYR A 322 -9.68 16.31 29.28
CA TYR A 322 -10.00 15.04 28.62
C TYR A 322 -11.00 14.23 29.43
N LEU A 323 -10.79 14.08 30.74
CA LEU A 323 -11.71 13.34 31.62
C LEU A 323 -13.09 14.02 31.71
N GLU A 324 -13.14 15.35 31.62
CA GLU A 324 -14.36 16.16 31.53
C GLU A 324 -15.02 16.12 30.14
N LYS A 325 -14.45 15.41 29.16
CA LYS A 325 -14.89 15.37 27.74
C LYS A 325 -14.90 16.74 27.05
N ARG A 326 -14.10 17.68 27.54
CA ARG A 326 -13.90 19.03 26.97
C ARG A 326 -12.71 19.10 26.02
N LEU A 327 -11.86 18.08 26.07
CA LEU A 327 -10.75 17.85 25.15
C LEU A 327 -10.94 16.44 24.56
N PRO A 328 -11.09 16.28 23.23
CA PRO A 328 -11.16 14.94 22.65
C PRO A 328 -9.85 14.18 22.90
N GLU A 329 -9.95 12.85 23.02
CA GLU A 329 -8.83 11.96 23.35
C GLU A 329 -7.62 12.15 22.42
N TRP A 330 -7.87 12.34 21.12
CA TRP A 330 -6.83 12.61 20.13
C TRP A 330 -6.07 13.91 20.38
N GLY A 331 -6.77 14.94 20.86
CA GLY A 331 -6.19 16.23 21.20
C GLY A 331 -5.27 16.10 22.41
N PHE A 332 -5.71 15.37 23.43
CA PHE A 332 -4.90 15.07 24.62
C PHE A 332 -3.64 14.26 24.26
N ASN A 333 -3.81 13.16 23.52
CA ASN A 333 -2.69 12.33 23.08
C ASN A 333 -1.67 13.14 22.27
N LYS A 334 -2.13 13.99 21.35
CA LYS A 334 -1.24 14.84 20.53
C LYS A 334 -0.35 15.75 21.39
N LEU A 335 -0.90 16.33 22.47
CA LEU A 335 -0.16 17.26 23.33
C LEU A 335 1.02 16.58 24.03
N LEU A 336 0.84 15.36 24.52
CA LEU A 336 1.92 14.59 25.16
C LEU A 336 2.93 14.08 24.13
N TRP A 337 2.46 13.63 22.96
CA TRP A 337 3.35 13.22 21.87
C TRP A 337 4.28 14.36 21.39
N ARG A 338 3.83 15.63 21.43
CA ARG A 338 4.68 16.79 21.07
C ARG A 338 5.94 16.93 21.93
N LEU A 339 5.96 16.43 23.17
CA LEU A 339 7.18 16.37 23.98
C LEU A 339 8.12 15.24 23.55
N GLY A 340 7.54 14.15 23.05
CA GLY A 340 8.29 13.03 22.46
C GLY A 340 9.05 13.47 21.21
N PHE A 341 8.38 13.99 20.18
CA PHE A 341 8.88 14.02 18.78
C PHE A 341 10.15 14.84 18.38
N GLU A 342 10.95 15.33 19.33
CA GLU A 342 12.27 15.95 19.06
C GLU A 342 13.36 15.42 20.01
N SER A 343 13.09 14.29 20.66
CA SER A 343 13.65 14.01 22.00
C SER A 343 14.92 13.18 22.05
N SER A 344 15.47 12.74 20.92
CA SER A 344 16.83 12.19 20.94
C SER A 344 17.84 13.21 21.50
N LEU A 345 17.49 14.50 21.48
CA LEU A 345 18.24 15.62 22.08
C LEU A 345 17.82 16.00 23.52
N LYS A 346 16.89 15.29 24.17
CA LYS A 346 16.25 15.75 25.44
C LYS A 346 16.08 14.72 26.55
N LEU A 347 16.56 13.47 26.40
CA LEU A 347 16.39 12.44 27.43
C LEU A 347 16.96 12.86 28.79
N ASP A 348 18.11 13.56 28.82
CA ASP A 348 18.70 14.07 30.07
C ASP A 348 17.81 15.11 30.78
N ALA A 349 17.14 15.97 30.00
CA ALA A 349 16.22 16.96 30.55
C ALA A 349 14.94 16.29 31.11
N ILE A 350 14.44 15.26 30.43
CA ILE A 350 13.32 14.43 30.91
C ILE A 350 13.71 13.67 32.19
N ASN A 351 14.90 13.06 32.24
CA ASN A 351 15.39 12.39 33.44
C ASN A 351 15.55 13.37 34.61
N THR A 352 15.97 14.61 34.32
CA THR A 352 16.03 15.69 35.34
C THR A 352 14.64 16.07 35.83
N TRP A 353 13.64 16.17 34.94
CA TRP A 353 12.24 16.42 35.30
C TRP A 353 11.69 15.29 36.19
N GLN A 354 11.91 14.04 35.80
CA GLN A 354 11.52 12.85 36.54
C GLN A 354 12.14 12.84 37.94
N ALA A 355 13.45 13.07 38.05
CA ALA A 355 14.14 13.11 39.34
C ALA A 355 13.64 14.26 40.24
N ALA A 356 13.24 15.38 39.66
CA ALA A 356 12.76 16.54 40.40
C ALA A 356 11.31 16.41 40.88
N THR A 357 10.45 15.70 40.15
CA THR A 357 9.00 15.74 40.37
C THR A 357 8.37 14.38 40.67
N GLY A 358 8.95 13.28 40.17
CA GLY A 358 8.32 11.96 40.21
C GLY A 358 6.97 11.90 39.47
N SER A 359 6.66 12.88 38.62
CA SER A 359 5.38 13.02 37.92
C SER A 359 5.15 11.91 36.90
N GLU A 360 3.91 11.43 36.79
CA GLU A 360 3.53 10.45 35.77
C GLU A 360 3.76 10.95 34.33
N TYR A 361 3.72 12.28 34.12
CA TYR A 361 3.97 12.88 32.81
C TYR A 361 5.45 12.86 32.43
N ALA A 362 6.35 12.98 33.41
CA ALA A 362 7.78 12.87 33.18
C ALA A 362 8.16 11.43 32.77
N TYR A 363 7.64 10.44 33.49
CA TYR A 363 7.80 9.02 33.14
C TYR A 363 7.20 8.70 31.77
N LEU A 364 6.01 9.21 31.47
CA LEU A 364 5.39 8.99 30.17
C LEU A 364 6.21 9.64 29.04
N ALA A 365 6.73 10.86 29.26
CA ALA A 365 7.60 11.52 28.29
C ALA A 365 8.87 10.68 28.02
N GLU A 366 9.50 10.12 29.06
CA GLU A 366 10.66 9.23 28.90
C GLU A 366 10.32 8.01 28.04
N ALA A 367 9.18 7.37 28.31
CA ALA A 367 8.73 6.22 27.54
C ALA A 367 8.53 6.56 26.05
N LEU A 368 7.82 7.66 25.76
CA LEU A 368 7.55 8.09 24.39
C LEU A 368 8.84 8.47 23.65
N THR A 369 9.77 9.14 24.33
CA THR A 369 11.10 9.46 23.81
C THR A 369 11.90 8.22 23.45
N LEU A 370 11.93 7.21 24.33
CA LEU A 370 12.62 5.95 24.05
C LEU A 370 11.98 5.24 22.84
N GLN A 371 10.65 5.27 22.71
CA GLN A 371 9.97 4.67 21.56
C GLN A 371 10.32 5.36 20.25
N GLU A 372 10.39 6.69 20.25
CA GLU A 372 10.82 7.46 19.10
C GLU A 372 12.25 7.10 18.69
N ILE A 373 13.19 7.14 19.65
CA ILE A 373 14.59 6.76 19.41
C ILE A 373 14.67 5.34 18.82
N ALA A 374 13.86 4.40 19.32
CA ALA A 374 13.80 3.06 18.75
C ALA A 374 13.36 3.11 17.28
N TRP A 375 12.25 3.81 16.95
CA TRP A 375 11.77 3.93 15.58
C TRP A 375 12.79 4.57 14.64
N ASP A 376 13.49 5.61 15.07
CA ASP A 376 14.56 6.26 14.31
C ASP A 376 15.70 5.28 14.00
N ILE A 377 16.13 4.48 15.00
CA ILE A 377 17.16 3.44 14.83
C ILE A 377 16.73 2.39 13.78
N ARG A 378 15.48 1.92 13.85
CA ARG A 378 14.92 0.96 12.90
C ARG A 378 14.85 1.55 11.48
N GLY A 379 14.48 2.81 11.40
CA GLY A 379 14.17 3.53 10.17
C GLY A 379 12.90 3.04 9.47
N SER A 380 12.70 3.53 8.25
CA SER A 380 11.49 3.35 7.46
C SER A 380 11.44 2.06 6.63
N LYS A 381 12.58 1.39 6.48
CA LYS A 381 12.72 0.24 5.58
C LYS A 381 11.83 -0.92 6.07
N GLY A 382 11.35 -1.71 5.10
CA GLY A 382 10.70 -2.98 5.38
C GLY A 382 11.69 -3.93 6.08
N VAL A 383 11.19 -4.86 6.91
CA VAL A 383 12.05 -5.72 7.77
C VAL A 383 13.13 -6.48 6.99
N ARG A 384 12.85 -6.88 5.74
CA ARG A 384 13.81 -7.55 4.85
C ARG A 384 15.02 -6.67 4.47
N ASN A 385 14.87 -5.35 4.61
CA ASN A 385 15.83 -4.32 4.25
C ASN A 385 16.38 -3.57 5.49
N THR A 386 16.00 -3.99 6.70
CA THR A 386 16.52 -3.45 7.97
C THR A 386 17.58 -4.41 8.49
N SER A 387 18.75 -3.91 8.89
CA SER A 387 19.83 -4.80 9.33
C SER A 387 19.49 -5.47 10.67
N ASN A 388 20.05 -6.67 10.92
CA ASN A 388 19.86 -7.36 12.20
C ASN A 388 20.35 -6.53 13.40
N ALA A 389 21.40 -5.73 13.23
CA ALA A 389 21.89 -4.81 14.26
C ALA A 389 20.84 -3.74 14.59
N GLN A 390 20.28 -3.07 13.57
CA GLN A 390 19.20 -2.09 13.76
C GLN A 390 17.97 -2.71 14.42
N LEU A 391 17.61 -3.95 14.05
CA LEU A 391 16.49 -4.67 14.68
C LEU A 391 16.79 -5.02 16.15
N GLY A 392 18.04 -5.39 16.45
CA GLY A 392 18.51 -5.64 17.82
C GLY A 392 18.45 -4.38 18.68
N ASP A 393 18.99 -3.27 18.18
CA ASP A 393 18.99 -1.96 18.86
C ASP A 393 17.57 -1.43 19.03
N PHE A 394 16.73 -1.50 17.98
CA PHE A 394 15.30 -1.20 18.06
C PHE A 394 14.63 -1.97 19.19
N LYS A 395 14.84 -3.29 19.25
CA LYS A 395 14.27 -4.14 20.29
C LYS A 395 14.75 -3.70 21.67
N GLN A 396 16.05 -3.49 21.85
CA GLN A 396 16.62 -3.10 23.13
C GLN A 396 16.06 -1.76 23.64
N ILE A 397 16.03 -0.73 22.79
CA ILE A 397 15.54 0.60 23.17
C ILE A 397 14.02 0.59 23.40
N MET A 398 13.25 -0.08 22.54
CA MET A 398 11.81 -0.21 22.71
C MET A 398 11.46 -0.94 24.02
N MET A 399 12.19 -1.99 24.39
CA MET A 399 12.00 -2.67 25.68
C MET A 399 12.34 -1.79 26.88
N ARG A 400 13.33 -0.88 26.76
CA ARG A 400 13.63 0.10 27.82
C ARG A 400 12.47 1.06 28.08
N SER A 401 11.63 1.35 27.08
CA SER A 401 10.45 2.21 27.26
C SER A 401 9.36 1.60 28.15
N LYS A 402 9.40 0.28 28.41
CA LYS A 402 8.39 -0.45 29.17
C LYS A 402 8.28 0.02 30.62
N GLU A 403 9.41 0.10 31.33
CA GLU A 403 9.43 0.47 32.76
C GLU A 403 8.92 1.89 33.04
N PRO A 404 9.36 2.94 32.33
CA PRO A 404 8.78 4.27 32.52
C PRO A 404 7.30 4.32 32.14
N ALA A 405 6.86 3.64 31.08
CA ALA A 405 5.44 3.56 30.73
C ALA A 405 4.61 2.87 31.82
N LEU A 406 5.14 1.79 32.41
CA LEU A 406 4.49 1.06 33.50
C LEU A 406 4.43 1.92 34.77
N THR A 407 5.48 2.68 35.06
CA THR A 407 5.54 3.59 36.21
C THR A 407 4.51 4.71 36.06
N ALA A 408 4.45 5.36 34.88
CA ALA A 408 3.42 6.35 34.57
C ALA A 408 2.01 5.78 34.72
N LEU A 409 1.76 4.57 34.21
CA LEU A 409 0.47 3.90 34.35
C LEU A 409 0.11 3.64 35.81
N ASN A 410 1.05 3.17 36.63
CA ASN A 410 0.80 2.84 38.03
C ASN A 410 0.55 4.09 38.88
N LEU A 411 1.14 5.23 38.53
CA LEU A 411 0.85 6.52 39.16
C LEU A 411 -0.55 7.04 38.77
N ASN A 412 -0.95 6.84 37.51
CA ASN A 412 -2.25 7.30 37.02
C ASN A 412 -2.85 6.37 35.95
N LEU A 413 -3.78 5.51 36.37
CA LEU A 413 -4.49 4.55 35.51
C LEU A 413 -5.42 5.21 34.48
N LYS A 414 -5.61 6.53 34.54
CA LYS A 414 -6.56 7.25 33.69
C LYS A 414 -5.92 7.99 32.52
N ILE A 415 -4.61 7.85 32.31
CA ILE A 415 -3.90 8.39 31.14
C ILE A 415 -3.91 7.36 30.00
N PRO A 416 -4.70 7.56 28.91
CA PRO A 416 -4.80 6.60 27.81
C PRO A 416 -3.43 6.31 27.18
N LEU A 417 -2.61 7.35 27.04
CA LEU A 417 -1.32 7.27 26.36
C LEU A 417 -0.29 6.37 27.09
N SER A 418 -0.43 6.16 28.40
CA SER A 418 0.39 5.19 29.14
C SER A 418 0.12 3.75 28.66
N TYR A 419 -1.14 3.42 28.33
CA TYR A 419 -1.48 2.13 27.75
C TYR A 419 -0.96 1.99 26.32
N GLU A 420 -1.04 3.04 25.50
CA GLU A 420 -0.47 3.05 24.15
C GLU A 420 1.04 2.81 24.15
N ALA A 421 1.75 3.47 25.07
CA ALA A 421 3.17 3.28 25.25
C ALA A 421 3.49 1.82 25.63
N LEU A 422 2.74 1.22 26.55
CA LEU A 422 2.92 -0.19 26.91
C LEU A 422 2.61 -1.14 25.74
N PHE A 423 1.54 -0.90 24.98
CA PHE A 423 1.22 -1.71 23.81
C PHE A 423 2.32 -1.64 22.75
N ALA A 424 2.99 -0.50 22.57
CA ALA A 424 4.07 -0.37 21.60
C ALA A 424 5.27 -1.30 21.86
N VAL A 425 5.48 -1.75 23.11
CA VAL A 425 6.52 -2.74 23.46
C VAL A 425 6.36 -4.05 22.66
N ARG A 426 5.12 -4.39 22.27
CA ARG A 426 4.79 -5.56 21.44
C ARG A 426 5.44 -5.56 20.06
N PHE A 427 5.86 -4.40 19.56
CA PHE A 427 6.66 -4.32 18.32
C PHE A 427 8.04 -4.97 18.47
N ALA A 428 8.62 -4.91 19.67
CA ALA A 428 9.95 -5.42 19.97
C ALA A 428 9.94 -6.85 20.52
N ASP A 429 8.87 -7.24 21.21
CA ASP A 429 8.71 -8.55 21.79
C ASP A 429 7.38 -9.18 21.40
N LYS A 430 7.41 -10.14 20.46
CA LYS A 430 6.19 -10.78 19.95
C LYS A 430 5.54 -11.72 20.94
N ASP A 431 6.28 -12.20 21.93
CA ASP A 431 5.79 -13.16 22.92
C ASP A 431 5.08 -12.45 24.09
N SER A 432 5.04 -11.12 24.07
CA SER A 432 4.38 -10.29 25.08
C SER A 432 2.84 -10.21 24.96
N ASP A 433 2.20 -11.08 24.16
CA ASP A 433 0.75 -11.06 23.99
C ASP A 433 -0.02 -11.20 25.31
N GLU A 434 0.45 -12.04 26.23
CA GLU A 434 -0.17 -12.18 27.56
C GLU A 434 -0.14 -10.87 28.37
N LEU A 435 1.01 -10.17 28.36
CA LEU A 435 1.16 -8.88 29.02
C LEU A 435 0.27 -7.81 28.38
N VAL A 436 0.19 -7.80 27.05
CA VAL A 436 -0.71 -6.90 26.31
C VAL A 436 -2.17 -7.14 26.72
N TYR A 437 -2.60 -8.40 26.87
CA TYR A 437 -3.93 -8.71 27.36
C TYR A 437 -4.17 -8.24 28.79
N GLN A 438 -3.19 -8.37 29.69
CA GLN A 438 -3.30 -7.84 31.06
C GLN A 438 -3.47 -6.33 31.07
N TRP A 439 -2.70 -5.59 30.26
CA TRP A 439 -2.84 -4.15 30.13
C TRP A 439 -4.15 -3.73 29.46
N LEU A 440 -4.63 -4.49 28.48
CA LEU A 440 -5.94 -4.26 27.86
C LEU A 440 -7.09 -4.45 28.87
N THR A 441 -7.04 -5.49 29.70
CA THR A 441 -8.02 -5.68 30.78
C THR A 441 -7.99 -4.50 31.77
N LYS A 442 -6.80 -4.05 32.18
CA LYS A 442 -6.67 -2.84 33.01
C LYS A 442 -7.21 -1.58 32.34
N LEU A 443 -7.01 -1.42 31.03
CA LEU A 443 -7.58 -0.32 30.25
C LEU A 443 -9.11 -0.36 30.28
N GLU A 444 -9.69 -1.54 30.09
CA GLU A 444 -11.13 -1.75 30.09
C GLU A 444 -11.78 -1.44 31.44
N GLU A 445 -11.11 -1.79 32.54
CA GLU A 445 -11.57 -1.50 33.90
C GLU A 445 -11.52 -0.01 34.26
N ASN A 446 -10.51 0.72 33.78
CA ASN A 446 -10.23 2.10 34.23
C ASN A 446 -10.64 3.18 33.23
N LEU A 447 -10.64 2.85 31.93
CA LEU A 447 -10.94 3.71 30.79
C LEU A 447 -11.71 2.93 29.70
N PRO A 448 -12.92 2.43 30.01
CA PRO A 448 -13.74 1.71 29.04
C PRO A 448 -14.01 2.53 27.76
N GLN A 449 -14.08 3.86 27.88
CA GLN A 449 -14.33 4.79 26.78
C GLN A 449 -13.14 5.04 25.85
N ALA A 450 -11.92 4.68 26.25
CA ALA A 450 -10.70 5.09 25.53
C ALA A 450 -10.58 4.41 24.15
N PHE A 451 -10.61 5.21 23.09
CA PHE A 451 -10.58 4.73 21.72
C PHE A 451 -9.16 4.51 21.20
N TYR A 452 -8.24 5.44 21.46
CA TYR A 452 -6.93 5.47 20.82
C TYR A 452 -6.00 4.33 21.24
N PRO A 453 -5.94 3.91 22.51
CA PRO A 453 -5.19 2.72 22.90
C PRO A 453 -5.64 1.46 22.17
N ARG A 454 -6.96 1.28 21.97
CA ARG A 454 -7.52 0.14 21.23
C ARG A 454 -7.19 0.24 19.74
N ALA A 455 -7.34 1.42 19.15
CA ALA A 455 -6.97 1.70 17.76
C ALA A 455 -5.46 1.48 17.50
N ARG A 456 -4.60 1.83 18.46
CA ARG A 456 -3.16 1.56 18.42
C ARG A 456 -2.88 0.06 18.45
N LEU A 457 -3.60 -0.68 19.30
CA LEU A 457 -3.45 -2.12 19.38
C LEU A 457 -3.94 -2.83 18.10
N MET A 458 -4.98 -2.33 17.42
CA MET A 458 -5.38 -2.81 16.09
C MET A 458 -4.24 -2.74 15.07
N LEU A 459 -3.50 -1.63 15.07
CA LEU A 459 -2.32 -1.51 14.22
C LEU A 459 -1.28 -2.55 14.60
N ILE A 460 -0.94 -2.65 15.88
CA ILE A 460 0.08 -3.58 16.37
C ILE A 460 -0.27 -5.01 15.96
N TYR A 461 -1.56 -5.35 15.99
CA TYR A 461 -2.09 -6.63 15.53
C TYR A 461 -2.30 -6.72 14.01
N SER A 462 -1.93 -5.72 13.23
CA SER A 462 -1.96 -5.86 11.78
C SER A 462 -0.93 -6.89 11.28
N PRO A 463 -1.28 -7.67 10.24
CA PRO A 463 -0.43 -8.71 9.69
C PRO A 463 1.04 -8.33 9.46
N ARG A 464 1.27 -7.13 8.93
CA ARG A 464 2.61 -6.62 8.62
C ARG A 464 3.52 -6.46 9.85
N TRP A 465 2.95 -6.46 11.05
CA TRP A 465 3.68 -6.34 12.32
C TRP A 465 3.69 -7.65 13.13
N GLY A 466 3.29 -8.77 12.52
CA GLY A 466 3.23 -10.07 13.17
C GLY A 466 2.01 -10.28 14.07
N GLY A 467 0.96 -9.49 13.87
CA GLY A 467 -0.38 -9.82 14.37
C GLY A 467 -1.17 -10.65 13.37
N SER A 468 -2.51 -10.64 13.43
CA SER A 468 -3.38 -11.34 12.49
C SER A 468 -4.75 -10.66 12.35
N VAL A 469 -5.49 -10.98 11.30
CA VAL A 469 -6.85 -10.46 11.10
C VAL A 469 -7.77 -10.92 12.23
N GLU A 470 -7.59 -12.14 12.70
CA GLU A 470 -8.34 -12.73 13.82
C GLU A 470 -8.10 -11.94 15.10
N LYS A 471 -6.86 -11.51 15.37
CA LYS A 471 -6.53 -10.66 16.52
C LYS A 471 -7.19 -9.29 16.42
N ILE A 472 -7.18 -8.67 15.24
CA ILE A 472 -7.90 -7.41 14.99
C ILE A 472 -9.40 -7.60 15.25
N ARG A 473 -9.99 -8.64 14.66
CA ARG A 473 -11.42 -8.94 14.79
C ARG A 473 -11.81 -9.25 16.23
N ALA A 474 -11.04 -10.06 16.93
CA ALA A 474 -11.26 -10.39 18.34
C ALA A 474 -11.23 -9.13 19.23
N LEU A 475 -10.23 -8.25 19.02
CA LEU A 475 -10.16 -6.98 19.73
C LEU A 475 -11.34 -6.07 19.37
N ALA A 476 -11.77 -6.05 18.11
CA ALA A 476 -12.85 -5.18 17.65
C ALA A 476 -14.19 -5.59 18.26
N LEU A 477 -14.47 -6.91 18.26
CA LEU A 477 -15.64 -7.49 18.91
C LEU A 477 -15.62 -7.27 20.42
N ARG A 478 -14.48 -7.48 21.07
CA ARG A 478 -14.31 -7.21 22.51
C ARG A 478 -14.60 -5.75 22.85
N ALA A 479 -14.16 -4.80 22.04
CA ALA A 479 -14.41 -3.38 22.27
C ALA A 479 -15.90 -2.98 22.19
N GLN A 480 -16.76 -3.79 21.55
CA GLN A 480 -18.18 -3.45 21.38
C GLN A 480 -18.96 -3.49 22.71
N SER A 481 -18.46 -4.20 23.74
CA SER A 481 -19.09 -4.18 25.07
C SER A 481 -19.02 -2.81 25.75
N PHE A 482 -18.19 -1.88 25.23
CA PHE A 482 -17.99 -0.54 25.78
C PHE A 482 -18.57 0.57 24.91
N ILE A 483 -19.36 0.24 23.87
CA ILE A 483 -19.88 1.22 22.91
C ILE A 483 -20.77 2.30 23.56
N GLU A 484 -21.48 1.96 24.64
CA GLU A 484 -22.29 2.93 25.40
C GLU A 484 -21.42 3.99 26.10
N ALA A 485 -20.16 3.65 26.44
CA ALA A 485 -19.21 4.60 27.01
C ALA A 485 -18.59 5.52 25.95
N ASN A 486 -18.41 5.01 24.73
CA ASN A 486 -17.93 5.76 23.57
C ASN A 486 -18.40 5.10 22.25
N SER A 487 -19.31 5.76 21.54
CA SER A 487 -19.85 5.26 20.27
C SER A 487 -18.80 5.14 19.15
N GLU A 488 -17.68 5.86 19.25
CA GLU A 488 -16.57 5.74 18.28
C GLU A 488 -15.95 4.34 18.28
N LEU A 489 -16.07 3.57 19.36
CA LEU A 489 -15.60 2.19 19.42
C LEU A 489 -16.26 1.28 18.37
N ARG A 490 -17.43 1.65 17.84
CA ARG A 490 -18.05 0.96 16.68
C ARG A 490 -17.13 0.94 15.47
N CYS A 491 -16.38 2.02 15.25
CA CYS A 491 -15.44 2.14 14.15
C CYS A 491 -14.38 1.03 14.20
N LEU A 492 -14.09 0.44 15.36
CA LEU A 492 -13.08 -0.62 15.47
C LEU A 492 -13.41 -1.86 14.63
N LEU A 493 -14.69 -2.13 14.34
CA LEU A 493 -15.11 -3.22 13.44
C LEU A 493 -14.61 -3.03 11.99
N GLY A 494 -14.37 -1.79 11.56
CA GLY A 494 -13.86 -1.49 10.22
C GLY A 494 -12.35 -1.69 10.04
N TYR A 495 -11.58 -1.94 11.10
CA TYR A 495 -10.11 -1.95 11.04
C TYR A 495 -9.54 -3.10 10.20
N GLU A 496 -10.21 -4.26 10.19
CA GLU A 496 -9.85 -5.39 9.33
C GLU A 496 -9.90 -4.95 7.85
N TRP A 497 -11.05 -4.41 7.44
CA TRP A 497 -11.29 -3.93 6.09
C TRP A 497 -10.34 -2.81 5.72
N TYR A 498 -10.12 -1.84 6.62
CA TYR A 498 -9.16 -0.76 6.41
C TYR A 498 -7.74 -1.31 6.18
N THR A 499 -7.32 -2.30 6.95
CA THR A 499 -5.99 -2.92 6.80
C THR A 499 -5.86 -3.63 5.47
N ARG A 500 -6.88 -4.39 5.04
CA ARG A 500 -6.91 -5.05 3.73
C ARG A 500 -6.90 -4.03 2.58
N ALA A 501 -7.74 -2.99 2.66
CA ALA A 501 -7.79 -1.92 1.66
C ALA A 501 -6.45 -1.18 1.55
N ARG A 502 -5.82 -0.87 2.69
CA ARG A 502 -4.49 -0.25 2.73
C ARG A 502 -3.44 -1.11 2.03
N ASN A 503 -3.41 -2.42 2.30
CA ASN A 503 -2.46 -3.34 1.66
C ASN A 503 -2.68 -3.41 0.14
N LEU A 504 -3.94 -3.45 -0.32
CA LEU A 504 -4.28 -3.42 -1.75
C LEU A 504 -3.78 -2.14 -2.42
N SER A 505 -4.06 -1.00 -1.79
CA SER A 505 -3.67 0.31 -2.28
C SER A 505 -2.14 0.51 -2.29
N GLU A 506 -1.42 0.02 -1.28
CA GLU A 506 0.05 0.02 -1.24
C GLU A 506 0.69 -0.83 -2.37
N ARG A 507 -0.06 -1.80 -2.92
CA ARG A 507 0.34 -2.63 -4.06
C ARG A 507 -0.15 -2.06 -5.42
N GLY A 508 -0.84 -0.93 -5.43
CA GLY A 508 -1.37 -0.28 -6.63
C GLY A 508 -2.74 -0.79 -7.08
N TYR A 509 -3.38 -1.69 -6.33
CA TYR A 509 -4.73 -2.22 -6.62
C TYR A 509 -5.81 -1.26 -6.10
N HIS A 510 -5.83 -0.04 -6.64
CA HIS A 510 -6.66 1.04 -6.13
C HIS A 510 -8.17 0.80 -6.33
N ARG A 511 -8.59 0.12 -7.40
CA ARG A 511 -10.01 -0.18 -7.64
C ARG A 511 -10.57 -1.17 -6.61
N GLU A 512 -9.80 -2.20 -6.30
CA GLU A 512 -10.10 -3.21 -5.30
C GLU A 512 -10.05 -2.60 -3.89
N ALA A 513 -9.05 -1.75 -3.63
CA ALA A 513 -8.94 -1.02 -2.38
C ALA A 513 -10.18 -0.16 -2.10
N ILE A 514 -10.74 0.53 -3.10
CA ILE A 514 -11.98 1.31 -2.99
C ILE A 514 -13.14 0.43 -2.52
N ALA A 515 -13.34 -0.75 -3.13
CA ALA A 515 -14.44 -1.65 -2.77
C ALA A 515 -14.31 -2.16 -1.32
N VAL A 516 -13.09 -2.54 -0.92
CA VAL A 516 -12.82 -2.99 0.45
C VAL A 516 -12.94 -1.84 1.46
N MET A 517 -12.52 -0.63 1.08
CA MET A 517 -12.61 0.56 1.95
C MET A 517 -14.06 0.95 2.25
N GLN A 518 -15.00 0.74 1.32
CA GLN A 518 -16.42 0.95 1.57
C GLN A 518 -16.94 0.06 2.71
N LYS A 519 -16.46 -1.20 2.81
CA LYS A 519 -16.74 -2.09 3.95
C LYS A 519 -16.19 -1.51 5.26
N ALA A 520 -15.01 -0.88 5.25
CA ALA A 520 -14.46 -0.20 6.43
C ALA A 520 -15.32 1.01 6.85
N LEU A 521 -15.65 1.87 5.89
CA LEU A 521 -16.40 3.11 6.12
C LEU A 521 -17.85 2.88 6.56
N PHE A 522 -18.41 1.70 6.29
CA PHE A 522 -19.71 1.27 6.83
C PHE A 522 -19.74 1.24 8.36
N HIS A 523 -18.63 0.85 9.00
CA HIS A 523 -18.53 0.78 10.46
C HIS A 523 -18.20 2.12 11.11
N GLY A 524 -17.71 3.09 10.34
CA GLY A 524 -17.34 4.40 10.85
C GLY A 524 -16.52 5.21 9.85
N ARG A 525 -16.70 6.53 9.87
CA ARG A 525 -16.03 7.47 8.96
C ARG A 525 -14.95 8.22 9.72
N ARG A 526 -13.74 7.67 9.71
CA ARG A 526 -12.57 8.29 10.33
C ARG A 526 -11.80 9.14 9.33
N ASN A 527 -11.17 10.21 9.82
CA ASN A 527 -10.39 11.13 9.00
C ASN A 527 -9.27 10.41 8.21
N ASP A 528 -8.51 9.53 8.86
CA ASP A 528 -7.42 8.77 8.24
C ASP A 528 -7.92 7.79 7.17
N TRP A 529 -9.10 7.21 7.37
CA TRP A 529 -9.73 6.29 6.40
C TRP A 529 -10.29 7.04 5.21
N LEU A 530 -10.94 8.19 5.43
CA LEU A 530 -11.42 9.06 4.36
C LEU A 530 -10.27 9.58 3.51
N ASN A 531 -9.15 9.99 4.13
CA ASN A 531 -7.97 10.41 3.38
C ASN A 531 -7.45 9.30 2.47
N ARG A 532 -7.36 8.07 2.99
CA ARG A 532 -6.93 6.91 2.19
C ARG A 532 -7.93 6.59 1.07
N TYR A 533 -9.22 6.62 1.37
CA TYR A 533 -10.28 6.39 0.39
C TYR A 533 -10.26 7.43 -0.74
N GLY A 534 -10.13 8.72 -0.37
CA GLY A 534 -10.02 9.83 -1.31
C GLY A 534 -8.78 9.72 -2.19
N TYR A 535 -7.66 9.26 -1.62
CA TYR A 535 -6.44 8.97 -2.39
C TYR A 535 -6.66 7.85 -3.41
N ASP A 536 -7.28 6.73 -3.01
CA ASP A 536 -7.53 5.63 -3.94
C ASP A 536 -8.49 6.03 -5.06
N LEU A 537 -9.52 6.83 -4.76
CA LEU A 537 -10.41 7.43 -5.76
C LEU A 537 -9.65 8.35 -6.72
N TYR A 538 -8.72 9.17 -6.21
CA TYR A 538 -7.85 10.02 -7.03
C TYR A 538 -6.98 9.20 -7.97
N GLN A 539 -6.40 8.08 -7.51
CA GLN A 539 -5.53 7.23 -8.33
C GLN A 539 -6.25 6.52 -9.48
N VAL A 540 -7.57 6.30 -9.36
CA VAL A 540 -8.41 5.73 -10.43
C VAL A 540 -9.18 6.79 -11.21
N GLU A 541 -8.77 8.06 -11.11
CA GLU A 541 -9.32 9.20 -11.85
C GLU A 541 -10.80 9.51 -11.54
N ARG A 542 -11.31 9.06 -10.38
CA ARG A 542 -12.65 9.39 -9.87
C ARG A 542 -12.62 10.70 -9.08
N TYR A 543 -12.19 11.77 -9.74
CA TYR A 543 -11.85 13.06 -9.12
C TYR A 543 -13.01 13.73 -8.38
N ASP A 544 -14.23 13.69 -8.93
CA ASP A 544 -15.40 14.28 -8.28
C ASP A 544 -15.75 13.61 -6.95
N GLU A 545 -15.58 12.29 -6.87
CA GLU A 545 -15.82 11.52 -5.66
C GLU A 545 -14.68 11.73 -4.65
N ALA A 546 -13.43 11.71 -5.11
CA ALA A 546 -12.28 12.03 -4.27
C ALA A 546 -12.43 13.40 -3.61
N ARG A 547 -12.85 14.42 -4.37
CA ARG A 547 -13.09 15.78 -3.86
C ARG A 547 -14.16 15.80 -2.77
N LYS A 548 -15.27 15.08 -2.95
CA LYS A 548 -16.32 14.97 -1.91
C LYS A 548 -15.78 14.32 -0.64
N VAL A 549 -14.99 13.26 -0.79
CA VAL A 549 -14.38 12.55 0.35
C VAL A 549 -13.36 13.42 1.09
N PHE A 550 -12.51 14.18 0.39
CA PHE A 550 -11.59 15.12 1.04
C PHE A 550 -12.32 16.27 1.74
N LYS A 551 -13.41 16.78 1.15
CA LYS A 551 -14.27 17.77 1.83
C LYS A 551 -14.85 17.22 3.13
N GLU A 552 -15.28 15.96 3.11
CA GLU A 552 -15.79 15.30 4.31
C GLU A 552 -14.70 15.09 5.36
N SER A 553 -13.50 14.68 4.93
CA SER A 553 -12.32 14.59 5.81
C SER A 553 -12.05 15.93 6.51
N LEU A 554 -12.11 17.05 5.77
CA LEU A 554 -11.96 18.41 6.31
C LEU A 554 -13.11 18.82 7.24
N ALA A 555 -14.31 18.25 7.10
CA ALA A 555 -15.41 18.52 8.02
C ALA A 555 -15.18 17.87 9.40
N ILE A 556 -14.52 16.71 9.46
CA ILE A 556 -14.10 16.08 10.72
C ILE A 556 -12.89 16.83 11.29
N VAL A 557 -11.97 17.21 10.41
CA VAL A 557 -10.68 17.79 10.77
C VAL A 557 -10.34 18.96 9.84
N PRO A 558 -10.75 20.19 10.18
CA PRO A 558 -10.57 21.36 9.31
C PRO A 558 -9.12 21.69 8.99
N THR A 559 -8.18 21.30 9.85
CA THR A 559 -6.75 21.63 9.72
C THR A 559 -5.92 20.48 9.15
N ASN A 560 -6.56 19.46 8.57
CA ASN A 560 -5.83 18.40 7.88
C ASN A 560 -5.20 18.93 6.58
N GLN A 561 -3.90 19.23 6.63
CA GLN A 561 -3.16 19.79 5.49
C GLN A 561 -3.12 18.87 4.27
N TYR A 562 -3.12 17.56 4.45
CA TYR A 562 -3.15 16.61 3.34
C TYR A 562 -4.49 16.68 2.61
N ALA A 563 -5.61 16.59 3.35
CA ALA A 563 -6.95 16.72 2.80
C ALA A 563 -7.15 18.09 2.14
N GLN A 564 -6.63 19.17 2.74
CA GLN A 564 -6.69 20.52 2.17
C GLN A 564 -5.95 20.60 0.84
N ARG A 565 -4.71 20.10 0.78
CA ARG A 565 -3.91 20.07 -0.46
C ARG A 565 -4.61 19.28 -1.56
N MET A 566 -5.12 18.09 -1.22
CA MET A 566 -5.83 17.24 -2.18
C MET A 566 -7.16 17.84 -2.63
N TYR A 567 -7.91 18.48 -1.73
CA TYR A 567 -9.15 19.16 -2.05
C TYR A 567 -8.93 20.35 -2.99
N THR A 568 -7.94 21.21 -2.70
CA THR A 568 -7.58 22.34 -3.56
C THR A 568 -7.08 21.88 -4.93
N LYS A 569 -6.30 20.80 -4.99
CA LYS A 569 -5.80 20.23 -6.27
C LYS A 569 -6.92 19.73 -7.20
N LEU A 570 -8.09 19.40 -6.63
CA LEU A 570 -9.26 18.87 -7.35
C LEU A 570 -10.30 19.94 -7.70
N GLN A 571 -10.01 21.22 -7.43
CA GLN A 571 -10.76 22.38 -7.91
C GLN A 571 -10.20 22.85 -9.25
#